data_AF-A0A7C7HEW7-F1
#
_entry.id   AF-A0A7C7HEW7-F1
#
_cell.length_a   1.000
_cell.length_b   1.000
_cell.length_c   1.000
_cell.angle_alpha   90.00
_cell.angle_beta   90.00
_cell.angle_gamma   90.00
#
_symmetry.space_group_name_H-M   'P 1'
#
loop_
_entity.id
_entity.type
_entity.pdbx_description
1 polymer ?
#
loop_
_entity_poly.entity_id
_entity_poly.type
_entity_poly.pdbx_seq_one_letter_code
_entity_poly.pdbx_strand_id
1 'polypeptide(L)' 'MADVFISYSRKDIEFAQRLHQELEARDREPWADWRDIPPTAEG' A
#
# COMPACT_ATOMS: atom_id res chain seq x y z
N MET A 1 7.74 -13.88 3.31
CA MET A 1 8.30 -12.94 2.32
C MET A 1 7.06 -12.35 1.68
N ALA A 2 6.83 -11.04 1.72
CA ALA A 2 5.60 -10.49 1.15
C ALA A 2 5.54 -10.84 -0.35
N ASP A 3 4.51 -11.57 -0.76
CA ASP A 3 4.32 -12.01 -2.15
C ASP A 3 3.88 -10.86 -3.06
N VAL A 4 3.36 -9.78 -2.48
CA VAL A 4 2.75 -8.65 -3.19
C VAL A 4 3.13 -7.33 -2.53
N PHE A 5 3.65 -6.39 -3.31
CA PHE A 5 3.83 -5.00 -2.92
C PHE A 5 2.78 -4.11 -3.61
N ILE A 6 2.09 -3.28 -2.83
CA ILE A 6 1.10 -2.32 -3.32
C ILE A 6 1.76 -0.94 -3.40
N SER A 7 2.13 -0.52 -4.61
CA SER A 7 2.54 0.86 -4.91
C SER A 7 1.30 1.68 -5.26
N TYR A 8 1.03 2.75 -4.52
CA TYR A 8 -0.14 3.60 -4.70
C TYR A 8 0.22 5.09 -4.65
N SER A 9 -0.62 5.93 -5.25
CA SER A 9 -0.55 7.38 -5.07
C SER A 9 -1.36 7.75 -3.83
N ARG A 10 -0.92 8.76 -3.06
CA ARG A 10 -1.64 9.25 -1.86
C ARG A 10 -3.12 9.55 -2.10
N LYS A 11 -3.45 10.03 -3.30
CA LYS A 11 -4.84 10.32 -3.71
C LYS A 11 -5.75 9.08 -3.74
N ASP A 12 -5.16 7.89 -3.82
CA ASP A 12 -5.84 6.60 -3.98
C ASP A 12 -5.69 5.72 -2.71
N ILE A 13 -5.37 6.32 -1.55
CA ILE A 13 -5.08 5.59 -0.30
C ILE A 13 -6.26 4.71 0.16
N GLU A 14 -7.50 5.19 0.04
CA GLU A 14 -8.69 4.42 0.41
C GLU A 14 -8.85 3.16 -0.44
N PHE A 15 -8.56 3.28 -1.75
CA PHE A 15 -8.58 2.13 -2.65
C PHE A 15 -7.45 1.15 -2.32
N ALA A 16 -6.24 1.64 -2.06
CA ALA A 16 -5.09 0.81 -1.70
C ALA A 16 -5.35 0.03 -0.40
N GLN A 17 -5.95 0.67 0.61
CA GLN A 17 -6.33 0.02 1.87
C GLN A 17 -7.36 -1.10 1.65
N ARG A 18 -8.40 -0.84 0.85
CA ARG A 18 -9.39 -1.87 0.51
C ARG A 18 -8.75 -3.03 -0.24
N LEU A 19 -7.86 -2.76 -1.20
CA LEU A 19 -7.14 -3.79 -1.93
C LEU A 19 -6.25 -4.64 -1.01
N HIS A 20 -5.58 -4.01 -0.04
CA HIS A 20 -4.76 -4.69 0.96
C HIS A 20 -5.61 -5.68 1.79
N GLN A 21 -6.75 -5.24 2.32
CA GLN A 21 -7.68 -6.11 3.07
C GLN A 21 -8.21 -7.29 2.23
N GLU A 22 -8.58 -7.03 0.98
CA GLU A 22 -9.07 -8.07 0.07
C GLU A 22 -8.00 -9.11 -0.28
N LEU A 23 -6.72 -8.70 -0.31
CA LEU A 23 -5.59 -9.61 -0.52
C LEU A 23 -5.31 -10.45 0.73
N GLU A 24 -5.34 -9.84 1.93
CA GLU A 24 -5.22 -10.57 3.20
C GLU A 24 -6.34 -11.61 3.36
N ALA A 25 -7.59 -11.27 3.00
CA ALA A 25 -8.73 -12.18 3.03
C ALA A 25 -8.60 -13.39 2.08
N ARG A 26 -7.62 -13.36 1.17
CA ARG A 26 -7.32 -14.44 0.21
C ARG A 26 -6.02 -15.17 0.56
N ASP A 27 -5.61 -15.11 1.83
CA ASP A 27 -4.38 -15.72 2.36
C ASP A 27 -3.11 -15.26 1.61
N ARG A 28 -3.09 -13.99 1.20
CA ARG A 28 -1.88 -13.34 0.68
C ARG A 28 -1.24 -12.49 1.77
N GLU A 29 0.06 -12.26 1.65
CA GLU A 29 0.81 -11.35 2.51
C GLU A 29 1.14 -10.03 1.78
N PRO A 30 0.16 -9.14 1.52
CA PRO A 30 0.42 -7.87 0.88
C PRO A 30 1.16 -6.90 1.81
N TRP A 31 2.15 -6.20 1.25
CA TRP A 31 2.86 -5.13 1.92
C TRP A 31 2.58 -3.79 1.21
N ALA A 32 2.37 -2.74 2.00
CA ALA A 32 2.19 -1.37 1.52
C ALA A 32 2.90 -0.42 2.49
N ASP A 33 3.61 0.57 1.95
CA ASP A 33 4.20 1.61 2.78
C ASP A 33 3.16 2.69 3.06
N TRP A 34 2.45 2.53 4.18
CA TRP A 34 1.47 3.49 4.66
C TRP A 34 2.09 4.73 5.29
N ARG A 35 3.40 4.72 5.56
CA ARG A 35 4.05 5.86 6.22
C ARG A 35 4.02 7.06 5.30
N ASP A 36 3.74 8.22 5.89
CA ASP A 36 3.73 9.52 5.25
C ASP A 36 4.85 9.62 4.22
N ILE A 37 4.49 9.52 2.94
CA ILE A 37 5.37 9.92 1.87
C ILE A 37 5.62 11.41 2.15
N PRO A 38 6.84 11.82 2.58
CA PRO A 38 7.08 13.21 2.87
C PRO A 38 6.72 14.02 1.62
N PRO A 39 6.10 15.22 1.77
CA PRO A 39 5.82 16.07 0.62
C PRO A 39 7.15 16.48 -0.01
N THR A 40 7.58 15.69 -0.98
CA THR A 40 8.80 15.87 -1.76
C THR A 40 10.07 15.69 -0.93
N ALA A 41 10.91 14.73 -1.31
CA ALA A 41 12.33 14.84 -1.01
C ALA A 41 12.83 16.04 -1.83
N GLU A 42 12.84 17.23 -1.22
CA GLU A 42 13.49 18.40 -1.80
C GLU A 42 14.99 18.09 -1.86
N GLY A 43 15.47 17.86 -3.08
CA GLY A 43 16.88 17.74 -3.44
C GLY A 43 17.20 18.76 -4.52
#